data_AF-A0A522DXB4-F1
#
_entry.id   AF-A0A522DXB4-F1
#
_cell.length_a   1.000
_cell.length_b   1.000
_cell.length_c   1.000
_cell.angle_alpha   90.00
_cell.angle_beta   90.00
_cell.angle_gamma   90.00
#
_symmetry.space_group_name_H-M   'P 1'
#
loop_
_entity.id
_entity.type
_entity.pdbx_description
1 polymer ?
#
loop_
_entity_poly.entity_id
_entity_poly.type
_entity_poly.pdbx_seq_one_letter_code
_entity_poly.pdbx_strand_id
1 'polypeptide(L)'
;MEFFMRYLTVFLLIFMSLLNRPAIGATSASIVELQTNVGTITFKLDDTKAPISAGNFLAYVKSGFYKNTLIHRAIKGFVVQGGGY
;
A
#
# COMPACT_ATOMS: atom_id res chain seq x y z
N MET A 1 19.60 -33.44 -30.13
CA MET A 1 20.21 -32.25 -29.52
C MET A 1 19.35 -31.00 -29.77
N GLU A 2 18.92 -30.75 -31.01
CA GLU A 2 18.06 -29.60 -31.38
C GLU A 2 16.74 -29.49 -30.60
N PHE A 3 16.02 -30.60 -30.39
CA PHE A 3 14.77 -30.61 -29.63
C PHE A 3 14.96 -30.19 -28.17
N PHE A 4 15.99 -30.70 -27.50
CA PHE A 4 16.31 -30.36 -26.11
C PHE A 4 16.69 -28.88 -25.96
N MET A 5 17.51 -28.35 -26.87
CA MET A 5 17.87 -26.94 -26.87
C MET A 5 16.64 -26.05 -27.02
N ARG A 6 15.68 -26.39 -27.89
CA ARG A 6 14.45 -25.60 -28.09
C ARG A 6 13.56 -25.54 -26.84
N TYR A 7 13.43 -26.64 -26.10
CA TYR A 7 12.70 -26.65 -24.82
C TYR A 7 13.43 -25.83 -23.75
N LEU A 8 14.76 -25.91 -23.68
CA LEU A 8 15.56 -25.13 -22.74
C LEU A 8 15.47 -23.62 -23.01
N THR A 9 15.49 -23.21 -24.28
CA THR A 9 15.35 -21.79 -24.65
C THR A 9 13.97 -21.24 -24.29
N VAL A 10 12.90 -22.00 -24.57
CA VAL A 10 11.53 -21.56 -24.21
C VAL A 10 11.36 -21.50 -22.68
N PHE A 11 11.93 -22.46 -21.94
CA PHE A 11 11.93 -22.44 -20.48
C PHE A 11 12.66 -21.21 -19.92
N LEU A 12 13.84 -20.88 -20.45
CA LEU A 12 14.60 -19.68 -20.07
C LEU A 12 13.86 -18.38 -20.38
N LEU A 13 13.18 -18.29 -21.52
CA LEU A 13 12.39 -17.11 -21.89
C LEU A 13 11.18 -16.90 -20.97
N ILE A 14 10.51 -17.98 -20.55
CA ILE A 14 9.41 -17.93 -19.59
C ILE A 14 9.94 -17.59 -18.19
N PHE A 15 11.06 -18.18 -17.78
CA PHE A 15 11.68 -17.88 -16.49
C PHE A 15 12.14 -16.43 -16.38
N MET A 16 12.69 -15.88 -17.47
CA MET A 16 13.17 -14.49 -17.54
C MET A 16 12.03 -13.47 -17.58
N SER A 17 10.87 -13.81 -18.16
CA SER A 17 9.69 -12.94 -18.15
C SER A 17 8.99 -12.90 -16.78
N LEU A 18 9.08 -13.97 -15.98
CA LEU A 18 8.55 -14.01 -14.61
C LEU A 18 9.36 -13.17 -13.61
N LEU A 19 10.62 -12.88 -13.91
CA LEU A 19 11.46 -11.98 -13.11
C LEU A 19 11.21 -10.50 -13.44
N ASN A 20 10.65 -10.21 -14.61
CA ASN A 20 10.42 -8.84 -15.09
C ASN A 20 9.00 -8.39 -14.77
N ARG A 21 8.64 -8.34 -13.48
CA ARG A 21 7.37 -7.74 -13.03
C ARG A 21 7.51 -6.22 -13.16
N PRO A 22 6.79 -5.55 -14.08
CA PRO A 22 6.80 -4.10 -14.10
C PRO A 22 6.29 -3.61 -12.74
N ALA A 23 7.08 -2.79 -12.05
CA ALA A 23 6.62 -2.09 -10.87
C ALA A 23 5.48 -1.16 -11.32
N ILE A 24 4.23 -1.56 -11.07
CA ILE A 24 3.07 -0.69 -11.22
C ILE A 24 3.11 0.29 -10.04
N GLY A 25 4.04 1.24 -10.10
CA GLY A 25 4.10 2.38 -9.21
C GLY A 25 3.17 3.45 -9.77
N ALA A 26 1.87 3.31 -9.52
CA ALA A 26 0.93 4.38 -9.82
C ALA A 26 1.27 5.59 -8.93
N THR A 27 1.96 6.58 -9.50
CA THR A 27 2.29 7.87 -8.89
C THR A 27 1.07 8.79 -8.85
N SER A 28 0.00 8.34 -8.19
CA SER A 28 -1.13 9.21 -7.84
C SER A 28 -1.06 9.44 -6.35
N ALA A 29 -0.71 10.67 -5.95
CA ALA A 29 -0.63 11.01 -4.53
C ALA A 29 -2.01 10.80 -3.88
N SER A 30 -2.10 9.84 -2.96
CA SER A 30 -3.36 9.46 -2.34
C SER A 30 -3.76 10.49 -1.29
N ILE A 31 -4.89 11.16 -1.50
CA ILE A 31 -5.51 12.05 -0.51
C ILE A 31 -6.56 11.25 0.26
N VAL A 32 -6.50 11.33 1.58
CA VAL A 32 -7.41 10.61 2.49
C VAL A 32 -8.07 11.60 3.43
N GLU A 33 -9.37 11.40 3.64
CA GLU A 33 -10.17 12.12 4.64
C GLU A 33 -10.48 11.20 5.82
N LEU A 34 -10.07 11.62 7.01
CA LEU A 34 -10.42 10.98 8.27
C LEU A 34 -11.56 11.78 8.91
N GLN A 35 -12.76 11.20 8.87
CA GLN A 35 -13.93 11.75 9.54
C GLN A 35 -13.93 11.33 11.00
N THR A 36 -13.93 12.31 11.90
CA THR A 36 -14.01 12.10 13.35
C THR A 36 -15.20 12.87 13.93
N ASN A 37 -15.57 12.56 15.18
CA ASN A 37 -16.62 13.28 15.89
C ASN A 37 -16.27 14.74 16.25
N VAL A 38 -14.99 15.13 16.12
CA VAL A 38 -14.51 16.50 16.39
C VAL A 38 -14.16 17.27 15.12
N GLY A 39 -14.35 16.67 13.94
CA GLY A 39 -14.09 17.29 12.64
C GLY A 39 -13.44 16.34 11.63
N THR A 40 -13.28 16.83 10.40
CA THR A 40 -12.63 16.10 9.31
C THR A 40 -11.17 16.53 9.20
N ILE A 41 -10.27 15.54 9.10
CA ILE A 41 -8.84 15.76 8.88
C ILE A 41 -8.50 15.22 7.50
N THR A 42 -7.98 16.08 6.63
CA THR A 42 -7.54 15.68 5.28
C THR A 42 -6.02 15.69 5.21
N PHE A 43 -5.44 14.61 4.71
CA PHE A 43 -3.99 14.50 4.54
C PHE A 43 -3.63 13.73 3.28
N LYS A 44 -2.39 13.96 2.83
CA LYS A 44 -1.82 13.32 1.65
C LYS A 44 -0.79 12.29 2.09
N LEU A 45 -0.84 11.11 1.49
CA LEU A 45 0.17 10.08 1.69
C LEU A 45 1.38 10.34 0.79
N ASP A 46 2.57 10.07 1.33
CA ASP A 46 3.81 10.05 0.54
C ASP A 46 4.06 8.63 0.02
N ASP A 47 3.30 8.29 -1.03
CA ASP A 47 3.34 6.99 -1.68
C ASP A 47 4.71 6.71 -2.34
N THR A 48 5.52 7.76 -2.56
CA THR A 48 6.87 7.64 -3.13
C THR A 48 7.89 7.21 -2.09
N LYS A 49 7.85 7.78 -0.89
CA LYS A 49 8.80 7.45 0.19
C LYS A 49 8.41 6.20 0.95
N ALA A 50 7.11 5.91 1.10
CA ALA A 50 6.61 4.79 1.89
C ALA A 50 5.55 3.96 1.15
N PRO A 51 5.85 3.38 -0.02
CA PRO A 51 4.86 2.71 -0.88
C PRO A 51 4.16 1.52 -0.20
N ILE A 52 4.90 0.75 0.60
CA ILE A 52 4.35 -0.43 1.30
C ILE A 52 3.39 0.00 2.42
N SER A 53 3.80 0.96 3.24
CA SER A 53 2.99 1.47 4.36
C SER A 53 1.74 2.19 3.85
N ALA A 54 1.89 3.02 2.80
CA ALA A 54 0.76 3.68 2.16
C ALA A 54 -0.22 2.67 1.56
N GLY A 55 0.29 1.66 0.84
CA GLY A 55 -0.54 0.59 0.29
C GLY A 55 -1.32 -0.17 1.36
N ASN A 56 -0.67 -0.52 2.48
CA ASN A 56 -1.31 -1.20 3.60
C ASN A 56 -2.40 -0.33 4.27
N PHE A 57 -2.09 0.94 4.51
CA PHE A 57 -3.05 1.89 5.08
C PHE A 57 -4.28 2.05 4.17
N LEU A 58 -4.08 2.24 2.87
CA LEU A 58 -5.17 2.35 1.90
C LEU A 58 -6.00 1.07 1.81
N ALA A 59 -5.39 -0.11 1.99
CA ALA A 59 -6.13 -1.37 2.05
C ALA A 59 -7.10 -1.41 3.23
N TYR A 60 -6.67 -0.98 4.42
CA TYR A 60 -7.54 -0.88 5.60
C TYR A 60 -8.63 0.20 5.46
N VAL A 61 -8.31 1.33 4.81
CA VAL A 61 -9.32 2.35 4.48
C VAL A 61 -10.40 1.77 3.56
N LYS A 62 -9.99 1.09 2.49
CA LYS A 62 -10.92 0.49 1.50
C LYS A 62 -11.77 -0.63 2.10
N SER A 63 -11.23 -1.42 3.04
CA SER A 63 -12.01 -2.45 3.74
C SER A 63 -12.95 -1.87 4.81
N GLY A 64 -12.87 -0.57 5.10
CA GLY A 64 -13.66 0.08 6.13
C GLY A 64 -13.21 -0.24 7.56
N PHE A 65 -12.00 -0.78 7.73
CA PHE A 65 -11.48 -1.23 9.03
C PHE A 65 -11.44 -0.11 10.09
N TYR A 66 -11.12 1.11 9.69
CA TYR A 66 -11.04 2.25 10.62
C TYR A 66 -12.39 2.84 11.02
N LYS A 67 -13.51 2.35 10.46
CA LYS A 67 -14.84 2.85 10.81
C LYS A 67 -15.14 2.55 12.28
N ASN A 68 -15.65 3.55 12.99
CA ASN A 68 -16.01 3.48 14.42
C ASN A 68 -14.84 3.07 15.33
N THR A 69 -13.58 3.28 14.90
CA THR A 69 -12.41 3.09 15.77
C THR A 69 -12.18 4.31 16.66
N LEU A 70 -11.60 4.07 17.84
CA LEU A 70 -11.30 5.12 18.82
C LEU A 70 -9.85 5.59 18.71
N ILE A 71 -9.63 6.85 19.08
CA ILE A 71 -8.31 7.34 19.49
C ILE A 71 -8.09 6.87 20.93
N HIS A 72 -7.28 5.84 21.12
CA HIS A 72 -7.02 5.29 22.45
C HIS A 72 -5.92 6.05 23.20
N ARG A 73 -5.14 6.89 22.51
CA ARG A 73 -4.06 7.67 23.13
C ARG A 73 -3.91 9.06 22.52
N ALA A 74 -3.94 10.07 23.37
CA ALA A 74 -3.73 11.46 23.01
C ALA A 74 -2.87 12.18 24.06
N ILE A 75 -1.74 12.73 23.65
CA ILE A 75 -0.84 13.51 24.50
C ILE A 75 -0.66 14.89 23.87
N LYS A 76 -1.03 15.93 24.61
CA LYS A 76 -0.94 17.33 24.16
C LYS A 76 0.51 17.67 23.79
N GLY A 77 0.69 18.21 22.59
CA GLY A 77 1.99 18.63 22.06
C GLY A 77 2.89 17.48 21.59
N PHE A 78 2.39 16.24 21.54
CA PHE A 78 3.17 15.09 21.11
C PHE A 78 2.48 14.27 20.02
N VAL A 79 1.45 13.50 20.36
CA VAL A 79 0.86 12.55 19.41
C VAL A 79 -0.59 12.20 19.74
N VAL A 80 -1.34 11.93 18.67
CA VAL A 80 -2.68 11.34 18.69
C VAL A 80 -2.57 9.99 17.96
N GLN A 81 -2.99 8.91 18.61
CA GLN A 81 -2.81 7.54 18.13
C GLN A 81 -4.14 6.78 18.18
N GLY A 82 -4.45 6.08 17.09
CA GLY A 82 -5.66 5.27 16.92
C GLY A 82 -5.46 4.19 15.86
N GLY A 83 -6.55 3.70 15.28
CA GLY A 83 -6.53 2.69 14.21
C GLY A 83 -6.44 1.24 14.69
N GLY A 84 -6.65 0.99 15.98
CA GLY A 84 -6.62 -0.32 16.64
C GLY A 84 -6.72 -0.13 18.16
N TYR A 85 -7.19 -1.14 18.89
CA TYR A 85 -7.30 -1.13 20.36
C TYR A 85 -6.03 -1.71 20.99
#